data_AF-A0AAU8FA80-F1
#
_entry.id   AF-A0AAU8FA80-F1
#
_cell.length_a   1.000
_cell.length_b   1.000
_cell.length_c   1.000
_cell.angle_alpha   90.00
_cell.angle_beta   90.00
_cell.angle_gamma   90.00
#
_symmetry.space_group_name_H-M   'P 1'
#
loop_
_entity.id
_entity.type
_entity.pdbx_description
1 polymer ?
#
loop_
_entity_poly.entity_id
_entity_poly.type
_entity_poly.pdbx_seq_one_letter_code
_entity_poly.pdbx_strand_id
1 'polypeptide(L)'
;MIKQVLRSPLIGASIFVLIIAFLLFSLMNTQVILAKLCFGILVTVTFLWLILTRIYNRKNPHDKIRLFGFIPSEFREIDEGQQWVTYKACRNVYIYYSIALPVTAGICFLFSQHNFVPLLCIGLLGAGQYIVYWLTTIFILNRI
;
A
#
# COMPACT_ATOMS: atom_id res chain seq x y z
N MET A 1 -8.85 -4.36 19.13
CA MET A 1 -8.63 -2.95 18.71
C MET A 1 -7.18 -2.68 18.26
N ILE A 2 -6.16 -2.68 19.14
CA ILE A 2 -4.76 -2.36 18.72
C ILE A 2 -4.24 -3.29 17.61
N LYS A 3 -4.55 -4.59 17.68
CA LYS A 3 -4.22 -5.57 16.63
C LYS A 3 -4.81 -5.20 15.26
N GLN A 4 -6.06 -4.73 15.23
CA GLN A 4 -6.75 -4.36 14.00
C GLN A 4 -6.15 -3.07 13.40
N VAL A 5 -5.80 -2.10 14.25
CA VAL A 5 -5.11 -0.88 13.81
C VAL A 5 -3.75 -1.22 13.22
N LEU A 6 -2.92 -1.98 13.93
CA LEU A 6 -1.56 -2.34 13.47
C LEU A 6 -1.54 -3.20 12.21
N ARG A 7 -2.62 -3.92 11.93
CA ARG A 7 -2.79 -4.77 10.75
C ARG A 7 -3.69 -4.13 9.69
N SER A 8 -4.01 -2.84 9.82
CA SER A 8 -4.90 -2.16 8.88
C SER A 8 -4.21 -1.96 7.53
N PRO A 9 -4.88 -2.26 6.40
CA PRO A 9 -4.35 -1.99 5.06
C PRO A 9 -4.07 -0.49 4.83
N LEU A 10 -4.74 0.39 5.57
CA LEU A 10 -4.52 1.85 5.52
C LEU A 10 -3.10 2.24 5.95
N ILE A 11 -2.45 1.46 6.82
CA ILE A 11 -1.06 1.74 7.21
C ILE A 11 -0.14 1.45 6.02
N GLY A 12 -0.32 0.33 5.33
CA GLY A 12 0.45 0.01 4.12
C GLY A 12 0.25 1.04 3.01
N ALA A 13 -1.01 1.40 2.74
CA ALA A 13 -1.36 2.40 1.74
C ALA A 13 -0.77 3.79 2.07
N SER A 14 -0.84 4.22 3.34
CA SER A 14 -0.29 5.53 3.74
C SER A 14 1.24 5.56 3.66
N ILE A 15 1.93 4.48 4.05
CA ILE A 15 3.38 4.34 3.86
C ILE A 15 3.73 4.41 2.38
N PHE A 16 3.00 3.68 1.51
CA PHE A 16 3.23 3.71 0.07
C PHE A 16 3.09 5.13 -0.51
N VAL A 17 2.00 5.84 -0.17
CA VAL A 17 1.78 7.22 -0.61
C VAL A 17 2.90 8.15 -0.12
N LEU A 18 3.34 8.02 1.13
CA LEU A 18 4.44 8.81 1.68
C LEU A 18 5.78 8.53 0.98
N ILE A 19 6.06 7.28 0.61
CA ILE A 19 7.26 6.91 -0.16
C ILE A 19 7.21 7.59 -1.53
N ILE A 20 6.11 7.47 -2.27
CA ILE A 20 5.99 8.05 -3.60
C ILE A 20 6.08 9.58 -3.53
N ALA A 21 5.40 10.21 -2.56
CA ALA A 21 5.47 11.66 -2.35
C ALA A 21 6.90 12.12 -2.04
N PHE A 22 7.60 11.42 -1.14
CA PHE A 22 9.01 11.70 -0.84
C PHE A 22 9.89 11.60 -2.09
N LEU A 23 9.78 10.52 -2.86
CA LEU A 23 10.60 10.32 -4.06
C LEU A 23 10.32 11.39 -5.12
N LEU A 24 9.04 11.76 -5.33
CA LEU A 24 8.66 12.80 -6.28
C LEU A 24 9.21 14.17 -5.86
N PHE A 25 9.01 14.58 -4.61
CA PHE A 25 9.53 15.88 -4.13
C PHE A 25 11.06 15.90 -4.07
N SER A 26 11.72 14.75 -3.83
CA SER A 26 13.18 14.66 -3.84
C SER A 26 13.78 14.89 -5.22
N LEU A 27 13.05 14.62 -6.31
CA LEU A 27 13.50 14.95 -7.67
C LEU A 27 13.30 16.44 -8.01
N MET A 28 12.40 17.12 -7.30
CA MET A 28 12.13 18.54 -7.49
C MET A 28 13.04 19.37 -6.58
N ASN A 29 14.17 19.85 -7.12
CA ASN A 29 15.17 20.59 -6.33
C ASN A 29 14.63 21.86 -5.65
N THR A 30 13.45 22.35 -6.07
CA THR A 30 12.75 23.48 -5.44
C THR A 30 11.97 23.09 -4.19
N GLN A 31 11.64 21.81 -3.98
CA GLN A 31 10.73 21.31 -2.94
C GLN A 31 11.45 20.52 -1.83
N VAL A 32 12.72 20.84 -1.55
CA VAL A 32 13.56 20.13 -0.58
C VAL A 32 12.94 20.09 0.82
N ILE A 33 12.27 21.17 1.25
CA ILE A 33 11.60 21.23 2.56
C ILE A 33 10.48 20.20 2.62
N LEU A 34 9.63 20.12 1.58
CA LEU A 34 8.56 19.14 1.48
C LEU A 34 9.09 17.71 1.46
N ALA A 35 10.17 17.45 0.70
CA ALA A 35 10.81 16.15 0.68
C ALA A 35 11.29 15.73 2.09
N LYS A 36 11.95 16.63 2.82
CA LYS A 36 12.39 16.38 4.20
C LYS A 36 11.23 16.13 5.16
N LEU A 37 10.12 16.87 5.02
CA LEU A 37 8.91 16.65 5.81
C LEU A 37 8.29 15.29 5.53
N CYS A 38 8.09 14.91 4.26
CA CYS A 38 7.59 13.60 3.87
C CYS A 38 8.47 12.48 4.44
N PHE A 39 9.79 12.63 4.33
CA PHE A 39 10.74 11.67 4.89
C PHE A 39 10.65 11.59 6.42
N GLY A 40 10.58 12.72 7.12
CA GLY A 40 10.42 12.77 8.57
C GLY A 40 9.15 12.08 9.04
N ILE A 41 8.03 12.33 8.37
CA ILE A 41 6.74 11.67 8.65
C ILE A 41 6.85 10.15 8.38
N LEU A 42 7.43 9.75 7.25
CA LEU A 42 7.64 8.34 6.91
C LEU A 42 8.43 7.61 8.01
N VAL A 43 9.56 8.18 8.42
CA VAL A 43 10.42 7.61 9.48
C VAL A 43 9.65 7.54 10.81
N THR A 44 8.91 8.61 11.15
CA THR A 44 8.15 8.66 12.40
C THR A 44 7.04 7.61 12.43
N VAL A 45 6.24 7.50 11.36
CA VAL A 45 5.14 6.53 11.26
C VAL A 45 5.66 5.10 11.29
N THR A 46 6.72 4.80 10.53
CA THR A 46 7.32 3.46 10.51
C THR A 46 7.92 3.09 11.87
N PHE A 47 8.60 4.02 12.53
CA PHE A 47 9.18 3.79 13.85
C PHE A 47 8.11 3.62 14.94
N LEU A 48 7.06 4.44 14.93
CA LEU A 48 5.90 4.28 15.81
C LEU A 48 5.24 2.91 15.60
N TRP A 49 5.02 2.50 14.34
CA TRP A 49 4.45 1.19 14.03
C TRP A 49 5.31 0.04 14.57
N LEU A 50 6.64 0.13 14.44
CA LEU A 50 7.57 -0.86 15.01
C LEU A 50 7.51 -0.92 16.54
N ILE A 51 7.49 0.24 17.21
CA ILE A 51 7.39 0.32 18.67
C ILE A 51 6.07 -0.29 19.14
N LEU A 52 4.95 0.15 18.58
CA LEU A 52 3.64 -0.36 18.97
C LEU A 52 3.54 -1.87 18.73
N THR A 53 4.10 -2.36 17.62
CA THR A 53 4.12 -3.80 17.33
C THR A 53 4.97 -4.57 18.34
N ARG A 54 6.14 -4.05 18.75
CA ARG A 54 6.95 -4.65 19.82
C ARG A 54 6.21 -4.67 21.16
N ILE A 55 5.57 -3.58 21.54
CA ILE A 55 4.78 -3.49 22.78
C ILE A 55 3.63 -4.50 22.74
N TYR A 56 2.92 -4.57 21.62
CA TYR A 56 1.83 -5.53 21.44
C TYR A 56 2.31 -6.99 21.53
N ASN A 57 3.42 -7.32 20.88
CA ASN A 57 4.01 -8.68 20.89
C ASN A 57 4.53 -9.09 22.28
N ARG A 58 5.01 -8.14 23.09
CA ARG A 58 5.40 -8.41 24.48
C ARG A 58 4.19 -8.70 25.36
N LYS A 59 3.09 -7.97 25.17
CA LYS A 59 1.84 -8.19 25.91
C LYS A 59 1.08 -9.45 25.46
N ASN A 60 1.26 -9.88 24.22
CA ASN A 60 0.54 -11.02 23.62
C ASN A 60 1.53 -12.05 23.04
N PRO A 61 2.21 -12.84 23.90
CA PRO A 61 3.23 -13.79 23.44
C PRO A 61 2.66 -14.96 22.61
N HIS A 62 1.39 -15.30 22.78
CA HIS A 62 0.72 -16.38 22.05
C HIS A 62 0.13 -15.94 20.69
N ASP A 63 0.00 -14.63 20.44
CA ASP A 63 -0.60 -14.07 19.21
C ASP A 63 0.27 -12.93 18.65
N LYS A 64 1.52 -13.27 18.33
CA LYS A 64 2.51 -12.31 17.86
C LYS A 64 2.22 -11.84 16.43
N ILE A 65 2.41 -10.55 16.18
CA ILE A 65 2.49 -9.98 14.84
C ILE A 65 3.92 -10.18 14.34
N ARG A 66 4.09 -10.99 13.28
CA ARG A 66 5.38 -11.16 12.61
C ARG A 66 5.72 -9.88 11.85
N LEU A 67 6.83 -9.23 12.22
CA LEU A 67 7.30 -7.98 11.62
C LEU A 67 7.70 -8.15 10.15
N PHE A 68 8.25 -9.33 9.80
CA PHE A 68 8.68 -9.68 8.43
C PHE A 68 7.73 -10.68 7.75
N GLY A 69 6.45 -10.65 8.13
CA GLY A 69 5.45 -11.45 7.45
C GLY A 69 5.11 -10.84 6.09
N PHE A 70 5.51 -11.49 5.00
CA PHE A 70 5.12 -11.14 3.62
C PHE A 70 3.65 -11.41 3.30
N ILE A 71 2.79 -11.56 4.32
CA ILE A 71 1.35 -11.76 4.13
C ILE A 71 0.67 -10.41 4.33
N PRO A 72 0.23 -9.76 3.23
CA PRO A 72 -0.59 -8.57 3.25
C PRO A 72 -1.76 -8.68 4.23
N SER A 73 -2.21 -7.54 4.71
CA SER A 73 -3.39 -7.42 5.59
C SER A 73 -4.65 -8.01 4.97
N GLU A 74 -4.74 -7.95 3.65
CA GLU A 74 -5.84 -8.38 2.79
C GLU A 74 -6.05 -9.91 2.87
N PHE A 75 -4.96 -10.67 2.96
CA PHE A 75 -4.99 -12.14 3.02
C PHE A 75 -5.12 -12.69 4.44
N ARG A 76 -5.46 -11.86 5.42
CA ARG A 76 -5.66 -12.27 6.83
C ARG A 76 -7.14 -12.52 7.10
N GLU A 77 -7.73 -13.34 6.24
CA GLU A 77 -9.13 -13.75 6.30
C GLU A 77 -9.36 -14.67 7.49
N ILE A 78 -10.50 -14.47 8.16
CA ILE A 78 -10.87 -15.25 9.36
C ILE A 78 -11.98 -16.28 9.03
N ASP A 79 -12.72 -16.04 7.93
CA ASP A 79 -13.90 -16.81 7.51
C ASP A 79 -13.87 -17.05 6.00
N GLU A 80 -14.44 -18.18 5.55
CA GLU A 80 -14.53 -18.62 4.15
C GLU A 80 -15.20 -17.57 3.24
N GLY A 81 -16.23 -16.89 3.76
CA GLY A 81 -16.89 -15.81 3.03
C GLY A 81 -15.94 -14.64 2.73
N GLN A 82 -15.07 -14.29 3.68
CA GLN A 82 -14.04 -13.26 3.46
C GLN A 82 -13.01 -13.72 2.44
N GLN A 83 -12.61 -15.00 2.47
CA GLN A 83 -11.69 -15.57 1.48
C GLN A 83 -12.22 -15.43 0.07
N TRP A 84 -13.51 -15.68 -0.12
CA TRP A 84 -14.13 -15.57 -1.44
C TRP A 84 -14.18 -14.12 -1.95
N VAL A 85 -14.46 -13.15 -1.06
CA VAL A 85 -14.42 -11.72 -1.39
C VAL A 85 -13.01 -11.30 -1.78
N THR A 86 -12.01 -11.63 -0.96
CA THR A 86 -10.60 -11.30 -1.24
C THR A 86 -10.13 -11.96 -2.54
N TYR A 87 -10.48 -13.22 -2.78
CA TYR A 87 -10.15 -13.93 -4.01
C TYR A 87 -10.66 -13.17 -5.25
N LYS A 88 -11.92 -12.73 -5.23
CA LYS A 88 -12.48 -11.94 -6.33
C LYS A 88 -11.84 -10.57 -6.47
N ALA A 89 -11.57 -9.89 -5.36
CA ALA A 89 -10.88 -8.60 -5.36
C ALA A 89 -9.47 -8.71 -5.95
N CYS A 90 -8.69 -9.69 -5.51
CA CYS A 90 -7.36 -9.99 -6.04
C CYS A 90 -7.38 -10.38 -7.52
N ARG A 91 -8.38 -11.17 -7.95
CA ARG A 91 -8.56 -11.48 -9.37
C ARG A 91 -8.77 -10.22 -10.21
N ASN A 92 -9.57 -9.27 -9.74
CA ASN A 92 -9.79 -8.01 -10.44
C ASN A 92 -8.53 -7.13 -10.45
N VAL A 93 -7.77 -7.08 -9.35
CA VAL A 93 -6.47 -6.39 -9.31
C VAL A 93 -5.48 -7.00 -10.31
N TYR A 94 -5.47 -8.33 -10.44
CA TYR A 94 -4.64 -9.01 -11.43
C TYR A 94 -5.01 -8.63 -12.87
N ILE A 95 -6.32 -8.60 -13.18
CA ILE A 95 -6.82 -8.14 -14.49
C ILE A 95 -6.47 -6.66 -14.73
N TYR A 96 -6.54 -5.83 -13.68
CA TYR A 96 -6.10 -4.44 -13.78
C TYR A 96 -4.61 -4.36 -14.18
N TYR A 97 -3.75 -5.12 -13.50
CA TYR A 97 -2.30 -5.09 -13.80
C TYR A 97 -1.94 -5.64 -15.18
N SER A 98 -2.68 -6.62 -15.70
CA SER A 98 -2.40 -7.16 -17.05
C SER A 98 -2.55 -6.12 -18.15
N ILE A 99 -3.40 -5.10 -17.95
CA ILE A 99 -3.60 -3.98 -18.88
C ILE A 99 -2.75 -2.77 -18.47
N ALA A 100 -2.72 -2.45 -17.17
CA ALA A 100 -2.06 -1.25 -16.68
C ALA A 100 -0.54 -1.30 -16.85
N LEU A 101 0.10 -2.46 -16.67
CA LEU A 101 1.56 -2.58 -16.82
C LEU A 101 2.04 -2.30 -18.26
N PRO A 102 1.47 -2.91 -19.33
CA PRO A 102 1.83 -2.54 -20.70
C PRO A 102 1.61 -1.07 -21.02
N VAL A 103 0.49 -0.49 -20.56
CA VAL A 103 0.18 0.94 -20.76
C VAL A 103 1.23 1.81 -20.07
N THR A 104 1.54 1.51 -18.81
CA THR A 104 2.60 2.20 -18.06
C THR A 104 3.96 2.07 -18.74
N ALA A 105 4.33 0.89 -19.24
CA ALA A 105 5.58 0.70 -19.96
C ALA A 105 5.65 1.59 -21.22
N GLY A 106 4.56 1.66 -21.99
CA GLY A 106 4.45 2.57 -23.14
C GLY A 106 4.61 4.04 -22.75
N ILE A 107 3.95 4.49 -21.68
CA ILE A 107 4.07 5.86 -21.16
C ILE A 107 5.52 6.14 -20.73
N CYS A 108 6.14 5.26 -19.95
CA CYS A 108 7.52 5.43 -19.51
C CYS A 108 8.51 5.49 -20.69
N PHE A 109 8.27 4.72 -21.75
CA PHE A 109 9.10 4.75 -22.95
C PHE A 109 8.96 6.08 -23.70
N LEU A 110 7.72 6.54 -23.94
CA LEU A 110 7.43 7.79 -24.64
C LEU A 110 8.02 9.02 -23.93
N PHE A 111 8.03 9.01 -22.59
CA PHE A 111 8.57 10.10 -21.77
C PHE A 111 9.89 9.72 -21.07
N SER A 112 10.71 8.90 -21.71
CA SER A 112 11.97 8.38 -21.14
C SER A 112 12.97 9.44 -20.68
N GLN A 113 12.88 10.66 -21.22
CA GLN A 113 13.72 11.80 -20.82
C GLN A 113 13.34 12.40 -19.45
N HIS A 114 12.19 12.00 -18.90
CA HIS A 114 11.64 12.58 -17.68
C HIS A 114 11.67 11.58 -16.52
N ASN A 115 12.63 11.77 -15.60
CA ASN A 115 12.81 10.93 -14.41
C ASN A 115 11.58 10.88 -13.48
N PHE A 116 10.67 11.86 -13.55
CA PHE A 116 9.45 11.89 -12.74
C PHE A 116 8.39 10.89 -13.21
N VAL A 117 8.38 10.56 -14.50
CA VAL A 117 7.29 9.78 -15.12
C VAL A 117 7.22 8.35 -14.57
N PRO A 118 8.34 7.60 -14.45
CA PRO A 118 8.31 6.27 -13.85
C PRO A 118 7.77 6.26 -12.42
N LEU A 119 8.16 7.23 -11.59
CA LEU A 119 7.69 7.32 -10.20
C LEU A 119 6.20 7.64 -10.12
N LEU A 120 5.72 8.57 -10.96
CA LEU A 120 4.31 8.90 -11.05
C LEU A 120 3.50 7.68 -11.50
N CYS A 121 3.99 6.95 -12.50
CA CYS A 121 3.34 5.72 -12.97
C CYS A 121 3.29 4.64 -11.89
N ILE A 122 4.37 4.42 -11.14
CA ILE A 122 4.37 3.48 -10.00
C ILE A 122 3.34 3.92 -8.95
N GLY A 123 3.28 5.22 -8.64
CA GLY A 123 2.28 5.79 -7.74
C GLY A 123 0.85 5.53 -8.19
N LEU A 124 0.56 5.78 -9.47
CA LEU A 124 -0.76 5.53 -10.07
C LEU A 124 -1.11 4.05 -10.11
N LEU A 125 -0.15 3.16 -10.41
CA LEU A 125 -0.34 1.72 -10.40
C LEU A 125 -0.71 1.22 -8.99
N GLY A 126 0.05 1.63 -7.98
CA GLY A 126 -0.23 1.24 -6.59
C GLY A 126 -1.56 1.81 -6.09
N ALA A 127 -1.85 3.07 -6.37
CA ALA A 127 -3.14 3.68 -6.03
C ALA A 127 -4.30 2.96 -6.75
N GLY A 128 -4.14 2.66 -8.03
CA GLY A 128 -5.10 1.92 -8.84
C GLY A 128 -5.38 0.52 -8.28
N GLN A 129 -4.34 -0.21 -7.86
CA GLN A 129 -4.50 -1.48 -7.16
C GLN A 129 -5.40 -1.34 -5.92
N TYR A 130 -5.13 -0.37 -5.04
CA TYR A 130 -5.93 -0.17 -3.83
C TYR A 130 -7.38 0.20 -4.16
N ILE A 131 -7.59 1.06 -5.17
CA ILE A 131 -8.92 1.48 -5.61
C ILE A 131 -9.70 0.27 -6.18
N VAL A 132 -9.11 -0.49 -7.10
CA VAL A 132 -9.75 -1.67 -7.72
C VAL A 132 -10.08 -2.72 -6.67
N TYR A 133 -9.16 -2.98 -5.75
CA TYR A 133 -9.38 -3.90 -4.64
C TYR A 133 -10.56 -3.45 -3.77
N TRP A 134 -10.56 -2.19 -3.35
CA TRP A 134 -11.56 -1.62 -2.45
C TRP A 134 -12.95 -1.57 -3.08
N LEU A 135 -13.05 -1.07 -4.32
CA LEU A 135 -14.32 -1.01 -5.06
C LEU A 135 -14.90 -2.40 -5.29
N THR A 136 -14.07 -3.39 -5.66
CA THR A 136 -14.52 -4.77 -5.83
C THR A 136 -15.02 -5.34 -4.51
N THR A 137 -14.30 -5.11 -3.42
CA THR A 137 -14.67 -5.58 -2.08
C THR A 137 -16.03 -5.02 -1.65
N ILE A 138 -16.22 -3.69 -1.75
CA ILE A 138 -17.50 -3.05 -1.40
C ILE A 138 -18.64 -3.56 -2.28
N PHE A 139 -18.41 -3.65 -3.59
CA PHE A 139 -19.43 -4.09 -4.53
C PHE A 139 -19.93 -5.50 -4.23
N ILE A 140 -19.02 -6.42 -3.85
CA ILE A 140 -19.38 -7.79 -3.50
C ILE A 140 -20.10 -7.82 -2.15
N LEU A 141 -19.59 -7.10 -1.15
CA LEU A 141 -20.21 -7.05 0.18
C LEU A 141 -21.63 -6.48 0.14
N ASN A 142 -21.92 -5.52 -0.73
CA ASN A 142 -23.26 -4.95 -0.89
C ASN A 142 -24.25 -5.89 -1.61
N ARG A 143 -23.79 -7.03 -2.17
CA ARG A 143 -24.61 -8.00 -2.89
C ARG A 143 -24.88 -9.30 -2.11
N ILE A 144 -24.27 -9.45 -0.94
CA ILE A 144 -24.45 -10.58 -0.02
C ILE A 144 -25.36 -10.09 1.11
#